data_AF-A0A9X8VFE6-F1
#
_entry.id   AF-A0A9X8VFE6-F1
#
_cell.length_a   1.000
_cell.length_b   1.000
_cell.length_c   1.000
_cell.angle_alpha   90.00
_cell.angle_beta   90.00
_cell.angle_gamma   90.00
#
_symmetry.space_group_name_H-M   'P 1'
#
loop_
_entity.id
_entity.type
_entity.pdbx_description
1 polymer ?
#
loop_
_entity_poly.entity_id
_entity_poly.type
_entity_poly.pdbx_seq_one_letter_code
_entity_poly.pdbx_strand_id
1 'polypeptide(L)' 'GIVLKTDERHETSMPGIYAAGDLANAGIPSVTTATWQGAMAGIFAQQSMLT' A
#
# COMPACT_ATOMS: atom_id res chain seq x y z
N GLY A 1 7.25 -10.67 -10.28
CA GLY A 1 6.14 -9.71 -10.13
C GLY A 1 6.70 -8.30 -10.13
N ILE A 2 5.88 -7.30 -10.44
CA ILE A 2 6.26 -5.89 -10.27
C ILE A 2 6.15 -5.53 -8.79
N VAL A 3 7.19 -4.89 -8.28
CA VAL A 3 7.25 -4.34 -6.92
C VAL A 3 7.16 -2.84 -7.05
N LEU A 4 6.15 -2.25 -6.43
CA LEU A 4 5.96 -0.82 -6.33
C LEU A 4 6.71 -0.32 -5.10
N LYS A 5 7.52 0.71 -5.29
CA LYS A 5 8.09 1.44 -4.17
C LYS A 5 6.97 2.25 -3.52
N THR A 6 6.75 2.01 -2.23
CA THR A 6 5.80 2.78 -1.42
C THR A 6 6.50 3.46 -0.26
N ASP A 7 5.88 4.50 0.28
CA ASP A 7 6.26 5.10 1.55
C ASP A 7 5.60 4.38 2.74
N GLU A 8 5.69 5.00 3.93
CA GLU A 8 5.10 4.49 5.18
C GLU A 8 3.56 4.51 5.18
N ARG A 9 2.94 5.36 4.35
CA ARG A 9 1.49 5.43 4.16
C ARG A 9 1.00 4.52 3.05
N HIS A 10 1.87 3.68 2.51
CA HIS A 10 1.60 2.84 1.34
C HIS A 10 1.35 3.63 0.05
N GLU A 11 1.72 4.91 -0.01
CA GLU A 11 1.60 5.74 -1.21
C GLU A 11 2.79 5.48 -2.15
N THR A 12 2.52 5.40 -3.45
CA THR A 12 3.54 5.21 -4.47
C THR A 12 4.21 6.54 -4.83
N SER A 13 5.15 6.53 -5.78
CA SER A 13 5.67 7.77 -6.35
C SER A 13 4.64 8.57 -7.15
N MET A 14 3.48 7.98 -7.47
CA MET A 14 2.36 8.68 -8.09
C MET A 14 1.38 9.12 -7.00
N PRO A 15 1.18 10.44 -6.79
CA PRO A 15 0.32 10.94 -5.71
C PRO A 15 -1.10 10.40 -5.79
N GLY A 16 -1.66 10.03 -4.64
CA GLY A 16 -3.00 9.48 -4.52
C GLY A 16 -3.14 8.01 -4.94
N ILE A 17 -2.04 7.35 -5.34
CA ILE A 17 -2.04 5.92 -5.66
C ILE A 17 -1.35 5.15 -4.54
N TYR A 18 -2.08 4.19 -3.98
CA TYR A 18 -1.63 3.37 -2.86
C TYR A 18 -1.48 1.91 -3.28
N ALA A 19 -0.48 1.23 -2.74
CA ALA A 19 -0.19 -0.18 -3.04
C ALA A 19 0.13 -0.97 -1.76
N ALA A 20 -0.32 -2.23 -1.72
CA ALA A 20 -0.20 -3.09 -0.55
C ALA A 20 0.02 -4.55 -0.95
N GLY A 21 0.38 -5.39 0.02
CA GLY A 21 0.60 -6.81 -0.19
C GLY A 21 1.80 -7.08 -1.10
N ASP A 22 1.71 -8.10 -1.95
CA ASP A 22 2.82 -8.55 -2.80
C ASP A 22 3.31 -7.48 -3.78
N LEU A 23 2.45 -6.50 -4.11
CA LEU A 23 2.83 -5.35 -4.92
C LEU A 23 3.77 -4.40 -4.16
N ALA A 24 3.65 -4.27 -2.84
CA ALA A 24 4.49 -3.40 -2.02
C ALA A 24 5.60 -4.17 -1.27
N ASN A 25 5.43 -5.47 -1.07
CA ASN A 25 6.34 -6.34 -0.32
C ASN A 25 6.67 -7.60 -1.11
N ALA A 26 7.55 -7.43 -2.08
CA ALA A 26 8.02 -8.53 -2.91
C ALA A 26 8.69 -9.62 -2.09
N GLY A 27 8.32 -10.88 -2.35
CA GLY A 27 9.01 -12.03 -1.77
C GLY A 27 8.55 -12.42 -0.37
N ILE A 28 7.52 -11.76 0.18
CA ILE A 28 6.85 -12.17 1.42
C ILE A 28 5.37 -12.48 1.11
N PRO A 29 5.06 -13.60 0.44
CA PRO A 29 3.69 -13.99 0.13
C PRO A 29 2.98 -14.39 1.43
N SER A 30 2.33 -13.43 2.06
CA SER A 30 1.60 -13.59 3.32
C SER A 30 0.26 -12.88 3.21
N VAL A 31 -0.81 -13.66 3.25
CA VAL A 31 -2.19 -13.13 3.20
C VAL A 31 -2.47 -12.21 4.38
N THR A 32 -1.98 -12.56 5.57
CA THR A 32 -2.11 -11.70 6.75
C THR A 32 -1.42 -10.36 6.54
N THR A 33 -0.20 -10.38 5.97
CA THR A 33 0.56 -9.16 5.64
C THR A 33 -0.17 -8.30 4.61
N ALA A 34 -0.63 -8.91 3.52
CA ALA A 34 -1.37 -8.21 2.48
C ALA A 34 -2.68 -7.60 3.00
N THR A 35 -3.37 -8.31 3.90
CA THR A 35 -4.65 -7.86 4.46
C THR A 35 -4.49 -6.62 5.33
N TRP A 36 -3.54 -6.62 6.28
CA TRP A 36 -3.36 -5.44 7.15
C TRP A 36 -2.85 -4.23 6.35
N GLN A 37 -1.95 -4.44 5.40
CA GLN A 37 -1.45 -3.36 4.53
C GLN A 37 -2.55 -2.79 3.66
N GLY A 38 -3.42 -3.65 3.10
CA GLY A 38 -4.57 -3.20 2.33
C GLY A 38 -5.52 -2.34 3.16
N ALA A 39 -5.78 -2.73 4.41
CA ALA A 39 -6.59 -1.93 5.32
C ALA A 39 -5.94 -0.57 5.61
N MET A 40 -4.64 -0.53 5.91
CA MET A 40 -3.92 0.72 6.17
C MET A 40 -3.84 1.63 4.95
N ALA A 41 -3.51 1.06 3.77
CA ALA A 41 -3.50 1.78 2.50
C ALA A 41 -4.86 2.43 2.20
N GLY A 42 -5.97 1.70 2.46
CA GLY A 42 -7.32 2.24 2.30
C GLY A 42 -7.63 3.40 3.27
N ILE A 43 -7.21 3.29 4.54
CA ILE A 43 -7.37 4.36 5.53
C ILE A 43 -6.58 5.61 5.11
N PHE A 44 -5.33 5.43 4.68
CA PHE A 44 -4.49 6.57 4.28
C PHE A 44 -4.96 7.22 2.98
N ALA A 45 -5.43 6.42 2.02
CA ALA A 45 -6.08 6.93 0.82
C ALA A 45 -7.33 7.76 1.15
N GLN A 46 -8.13 7.35 2.13
CA GLN A 46 -9.27 8.14 2.57
C GLN A 46 -8.83 9.43 3.26
N GLN A 47 -7.83 9.37 4.13
CA GLN A 47 -7.33 10.54 4.85
C GLN A 47 -6.73 11.61 3.92
N SER A 48 -6.11 11.22 2.80
CA SER A 48 -5.55 12.19 1.86
C SER A 48 -6.62 12.99 1.11
N MET A 49 -7.85 12.48 1.00
CA MET A 49 -8.98 13.18 0.38
C MET A 49 -9.65 14.22 1.30
N LEU A 50 -9.32 14.22 2.59
CA LEU A 50 -9.91 15.14 3.57
C LEU A 50 -9.10 16.44 3.75
N THR A 51 -8.12 16.67 2.87
CA THR A 51 -7.22 17.82 2.83
C THR A 51 -7.30 18.51 1.49
#